data_AF-A0A7S0PY68-F1
#
_entry.id   AF-A0A7S0PY68-F1
#
_cell.length_a   1.000
_cell.length_b   1.000
_cell.length_c   1.000
_cell.angle_alpha   90.00
_cell.angle_beta   90.00
_cell.angle_gamma   90.00
#
_symmetry.space_group_name_H-M   'P 1'
#
loop_
_entity.id
_entity.type
_entity.pdbx_description
1 polymer ?
#
loop_
_entity_poly.entity_id
_entity_poly.type
_entity_poly.pdbx_seq_one_letter_code
_entity_poly.pdbx_strand_id
1 'polypeptide(L)'
;QSVHACTGFAPQSFTTIRKSIYLHSQAREFLPLEDVFVCSCSPHSSGCDYRCHNKALQQECEVSTCPCGDRCQNRPFSTQNDLSSALQLFLTDGKGWGVKAKRSIGEGELVIEYVGEVIDADSWEERKLSMNRYDHMYFM
;
A
#
# COMPACT_ATOMS: atom_id res chain seq x y z
N GLN A 1 21.37 -13.16 19.12
CA GLN A 1 20.62 -14.39 19.46
C GLN A 1 20.12 -15.00 18.16
N SER A 2 20.28 -16.31 18.03
CA SER A 2 20.39 -17.07 16.78
C SER A 2 19.13 -17.05 15.92
N VAL A 3 19.29 -16.64 14.67
CA VAL A 3 18.31 -16.78 13.60
C VAL A 3 18.32 -18.25 13.18
N HIS A 4 17.31 -19.02 13.61
CA HIS A 4 17.04 -20.31 12.97
C HIS A 4 16.55 -20.01 11.54
N ALA A 5 17.43 -20.20 10.56
CA ALA A 5 17.04 -20.32 9.17
C ALA A 5 16.26 -21.63 9.04
N CYS A 6 14.93 -21.55 8.92
CA CYS A 6 14.11 -22.71 8.58
C CYS A 6 14.39 -23.09 7.13
N THR A 7 15.25 -24.07 6.95
CA THR A 7 15.51 -24.75 5.67
C THR A 7 14.31 -25.62 5.32
N GLY A 8 13.60 -25.32 4.22
CA GLY A 8 12.75 -26.34 3.57
C GLY A 8 11.60 -25.87 2.68
N PHE A 9 10.94 -24.76 3.00
CA PHE A 9 9.84 -24.23 2.18
C PHE A 9 10.13 -22.77 1.87
N ALA A 10 10.11 -22.38 0.60
CA ALA A 10 10.05 -20.98 0.18
C ALA A 10 8.58 -20.62 -0.07
N PRO A 11 8.18 -19.34 0.03
CA PRO A 11 6.87 -18.94 -0.49
C PRO A 11 6.77 -19.29 -1.98
N GLN A 12 5.53 -19.49 -2.47
CA GLN A 12 5.31 -19.62 -3.91
C GLN A 12 5.95 -18.43 -4.63
N SER A 13 6.57 -18.68 -5.79
CA SER A 13 7.22 -17.62 -6.55
C SER A 13 6.22 -16.56 -6.97
N PHE A 14 6.57 -15.30 -6.80
CA PHE A 14 5.80 -14.15 -7.25
C PHE A 14 6.74 -13.08 -7.83
N THR A 15 6.20 -12.20 -8.66
CA THR A 15 6.93 -11.04 -9.18
C THR A 15 6.75 -9.88 -8.21
N THR A 16 7.86 -9.27 -7.77
CA THR A 16 7.80 -8.06 -6.93
C THR A 16 7.46 -6.86 -7.80
N ILE A 17 6.40 -6.15 -7.41
CA ILE A 17 5.96 -4.89 -8.05
C ILE A 17 5.89 -3.79 -7.00
N ARG A 18 6.06 -2.54 -7.44
CA ARG A 18 5.99 -1.35 -6.56
C ARG A 18 4.68 -0.57 -6.66
N LYS A 19 3.93 -0.78 -7.73
CA LYS A 19 2.63 -0.18 -8.01
C LYS A 19 1.75 -1.23 -8.65
N SER A 20 0.44 -1.07 -8.51
CA SER A 20 -0.52 -1.95 -9.15
C SER A 20 -0.44 -1.86 -10.69
N ILE A 21 -0.58 -3.01 -11.35
CA ILE A 21 -0.56 -3.14 -12.80
C ILE A 21 -1.99 -3.28 -13.29
N TYR A 22 -2.46 -2.34 -14.09
CA TYR A 22 -3.83 -2.35 -14.62
C TYR A 22 -3.84 -3.09 -15.96
N LEU A 23 -4.49 -4.27 -16.00
CA LEU A 23 -4.46 -5.12 -17.19
C LEU A 23 -5.54 -4.76 -18.23
N HIS A 24 -6.70 -4.28 -17.76
CA HIS A 24 -7.88 -4.05 -18.61
C HIS A 24 -8.36 -2.59 -18.60
N SER A 25 -7.66 -1.72 -17.86
CA SER A 25 -7.97 -0.29 -17.76
C SER A 25 -6.68 0.52 -17.61
N GLN A 26 -6.78 1.84 -17.73
CA GLN A 26 -5.67 2.73 -17.41
C GLN A 26 -5.67 3.05 -15.92
N ALA A 27 -4.49 3.11 -15.33
CA ALA A 27 -4.33 3.72 -14.02
C ALA A 27 -4.80 5.18 -14.09
N ARG A 28 -5.72 5.57 -13.21
CA ARG A 28 -6.10 6.98 -13.07
C ARG A 28 -5.04 7.66 -12.22
N GLU A 29 -3.94 8.04 -12.84
CA GLU A 29 -2.80 8.67 -12.14
C GLU A 29 -3.13 10.06 -11.60
N PHE A 30 -4.08 10.76 -12.21
CA PHE A 30 -4.46 12.11 -11.82
C PHE A 30 -5.98 12.29 -11.80
N LEU A 31 -6.43 13.05 -10.81
CA LEU A 31 -7.76 13.62 -10.82
C LEU A 31 -7.78 14.85 -11.75
N PRO A 32 -8.89 15.11 -12.47
CA PRO A 32 -9.13 16.39 -13.12
C PRO A 32 -8.86 17.54 -12.15
N LEU A 33 -8.30 18.66 -12.62
CA LEU A 33 -7.95 19.80 -11.77
C LEU A 33 -9.13 20.32 -10.93
N GLU A 34 -10.34 20.21 -11.46
CA GLU A 34 -11.60 20.57 -10.77
C GLU A 34 -11.94 19.64 -9.60
N ASP A 35 -11.43 18.41 -9.61
CA ASP A 35 -11.62 17.39 -8.57
C ASP A 35 -10.46 17.37 -7.55
N VAL A 36 -9.44 18.23 -7.71
CA VAL A 36 -8.31 18.31 -6.78
C VAL A 36 -8.71 19.11 -5.54
N PHE A 37 -8.93 18.40 -4.43
CA PHE A 37 -9.20 19.03 -3.13
C PHE A 37 -7.92 19.62 -2.52
N VAL A 38 -7.82 20.94 -2.50
CA VAL A 38 -6.71 21.64 -1.85
C VAL A 38 -6.96 21.75 -0.35
N CYS A 39 -6.06 21.20 0.46
CA CYS A 39 -6.21 21.26 1.91
C CYS A 39 -6.02 22.70 2.45
N SER A 40 -6.66 23.01 3.57
CA SER A 40 -6.58 24.34 4.23
C SER A 40 -5.46 24.47 5.27
N CYS A 41 -4.41 23.66 5.18
CA CYS A 41 -3.31 23.68 6.15
C CYS A 41 -2.49 24.98 6.03
N SER A 42 -1.92 25.47 7.13
CA SER A 42 -1.05 26.64 7.10
C SER A 42 0.31 26.31 6.47
N PRO A 43 0.90 27.20 5.65
CA PRO A 43 2.28 27.04 5.18
C PRO A 43 3.27 26.91 6.33
N HIS A 44 3.00 27.53 7.49
CA HIS A 44 3.87 27.48 8.67
C HIS A 44 3.65 26.23 9.54
N SER A 45 2.72 25.35 9.17
CA SER A 45 2.52 24.10 9.90
C SER A 45 3.70 23.14 9.72
N SER A 46 3.82 22.17 10.63
CA SER A 46 4.81 21.09 10.58
C SER A 46 4.59 20.09 9.44
N GLY A 47 3.63 20.33 8.54
CA GLY A 47 3.20 19.41 7.50
C GLY A 47 1.79 18.88 7.77
N CYS A 48 1.10 18.45 6.71
CA CYS A 48 -0.25 17.87 6.77
C CYS A 48 -0.30 16.63 7.68
N ASP A 49 -0.52 16.87 8.97
CA ASP A 49 -0.64 15.86 10.03
C ASP A 49 -2.08 15.34 10.14
N TYR A 50 -2.43 14.73 11.27
CA TYR A 50 -3.76 14.19 11.55
C TYR A 50 -4.90 15.24 11.50
N ARG A 51 -4.60 16.55 11.53
CA ARG A 51 -5.59 17.63 11.42
C ARG A 51 -5.83 18.08 9.99
N CYS A 52 -5.07 17.56 9.02
CA CYS A 52 -5.29 17.88 7.61
C CYS A 52 -6.66 17.36 7.14
N HIS A 53 -7.48 18.24 6.54
CA HIS A 53 -8.78 17.85 6.00
C HIS A 53 -8.67 16.73 4.96
N ASN A 54 -7.69 16.79 4.05
CA ASN A 54 -7.48 15.72 3.06
C ASN A 54 -7.15 14.39 3.77
N LYS A 55 -6.32 14.41 4.81
CA LYS A 55 -6.00 13.21 5.60
C LYS A 55 -7.25 12.64 6.29
N ALA A 56 -8.10 13.49 6.85
CA ALA A 56 -9.37 13.08 7.46
C ALA A 56 -10.34 12.47 6.42
N LEU A 57 -10.26 12.91 5.16
CA LEU A 57 -11.02 12.36 4.03
C LEU A 57 -10.31 11.21 3.30
N GLN A 58 -9.20 10.71 3.85
CA GLN A 58 -8.40 9.63 3.24
C GLN A 58 -7.92 9.95 1.81
N GLN A 59 -7.63 11.22 1.53
CA GLN A 59 -7.07 11.70 0.27
C GLN A 59 -5.63 12.16 0.47
N GLU A 60 -4.73 11.84 -0.46
CA GLU A 60 -3.39 12.43 -0.47
C GLU A 60 -3.46 13.92 -0.84
N CYS A 61 -2.51 14.70 -0.37
CA CYS A 61 -2.34 16.08 -0.81
C CYS A 61 -1.55 16.12 -2.11
N GLU A 62 -2.04 16.84 -3.11
CA GLU A 62 -1.32 16.99 -4.39
C GLU A 62 -0.01 17.80 -4.23
N VAL A 63 1.02 17.47 -5.03
CA VAL A 63 2.33 18.14 -4.97
C VAL A 63 2.23 19.61 -5.33
N SER A 64 1.47 19.89 -6.39
CA SER A 64 1.37 21.22 -7.01
C SER A 64 0.49 22.20 -6.25
N THR A 65 -0.44 21.74 -5.40
CA THR A 65 -1.46 22.61 -4.78
C THR A 65 -1.41 22.69 -3.26
N CYS A 66 -0.74 21.76 -2.58
CA CYS A 66 -0.71 21.76 -1.11
C CYS A 66 0.03 23.00 -0.56
N PRO A 67 -0.58 23.78 0.34
CA PRO A 67 0.04 24.97 0.93
C PRO A 67 1.27 24.65 1.80
N CYS A 68 1.42 23.41 2.27
CA CYS A 68 2.58 22.96 3.02
C CYS A 68 3.81 22.69 2.13
N GLY A 69 3.65 22.66 0.80
CA GLY A 69 4.72 22.36 -0.16
C GLY A 69 5.44 21.04 0.17
N ASP A 70 6.77 21.09 0.22
CA ASP A 70 7.63 19.93 0.51
C ASP A 70 7.55 19.46 1.97
N ARG A 71 7.00 20.28 2.88
CA ARG A 71 6.76 19.85 4.27
C ARG A 71 5.51 18.97 4.40
N CYS A 72 4.74 18.78 3.33
CA CYS A 72 3.55 17.93 3.37
C CYS A 72 3.89 16.48 3.73
N GLN A 73 3.30 15.97 4.81
CA GLN A 73 3.45 14.58 5.24
C GLN A 73 2.28 13.67 4.80
N ASN A 74 1.31 14.21 4.07
CA ASN A 74 0.12 13.49 3.59
C ASN A 74 0.27 13.06 2.12
N ARG A 75 1.39 12.40 1.79
CA ARG A 75 1.68 11.80 0.47
C ARG A 75 2.32 10.40 0.58
N PRO A 76 1.91 9.54 1.53
CA PRO A 76 2.67 8.33 1.84
C PRO A 76 2.68 7.29 0.70
N PHE A 77 1.64 7.19 -0.12
CA PHE A 77 1.57 6.29 -1.29
C PHE A 77 2.35 6.86 -2.48
N SER A 78 2.08 8.13 -2.85
CA SER A 78 2.75 8.77 -3.98
C SER A 78 4.27 8.84 -3.81
N THR A 79 4.76 9.00 -2.58
CA THR A 79 6.21 9.03 -2.27
C THR A 79 6.80 7.65 -1.94
N GLN A 80 5.99 6.59 -1.90
CA GLN A 80 6.39 5.24 -1.45
C GLN A 80 7.09 5.26 -0.08
N ASN A 81 6.60 6.11 0.83
CA ASN A 81 7.13 6.25 2.18
C ASN A 81 6.35 5.33 3.15
N ASP A 82 6.40 4.03 2.86
CA ASP A 82 5.78 2.99 3.66
C ASP A 82 6.81 2.21 4.51
N LEU A 83 6.34 1.22 5.25
CA LEU A 83 7.16 0.38 6.13
C LEU A 83 7.69 -0.88 5.45
N SER A 84 7.64 -1.01 4.12
CA SER A 84 8.11 -2.21 3.40
C SER A 84 9.50 -2.67 3.86
N SER A 85 10.44 -1.72 4.05
CA SER A 85 11.79 -2.00 4.55
C SER A 85 11.84 -2.47 6.01
N ALA A 86 10.80 -2.20 6.80
CA ALA A 86 10.66 -2.58 8.20
C ALA A 86 9.78 -3.84 8.40
N LEU A 87 9.35 -4.49 7.32
CA LEU A 87 8.61 -5.76 7.37
C LEU A 87 9.55 -6.97 7.19
N GLN A 88 9.13 -8.12 7.68
CA GLN A 88 9.85 -9.39 7.56
C GLN A 88 8.87 -10.56 7.36
N LEU A 89 9.16 -11.41 6.39
CA LEU A 89 8.46 -12.68 6.20
C LEU A 89 8.79 -13.68 7.31
N PHE A 90 7.79 -14.43 7.77
CA PHE A 90 7.98 -15.54 8.69
C PHE A 90 6.97 -16.64 8.41
N LEU A 91 7.33 -17.88 8.73
CA LEU A 91 6.41 -19.01 8.65
C LEU A 91 5.56 -19.07 9.91
N THR A 92 4.25 -19.23 9.75
CA THR A 92 3.29 -19.38 10.84
C THR A 92 2.93 -20.84 11.06
N ASP A 93 2.44 -21.16 12.25
CA ASP A 93 1.89 -22.48 12.54
C ASP A 93 0.51 -22.64 11.88
N GLY A 94 0.46 -23.45 10.82
CA GLY A 94 -0.79 -23.87 10.17
C GLY A 94 -1.45 -22.87 9.22
N LYS A 95 -0.93 -21.62 9.08
CA LYS A 95 -1.51 -20.60 8.18
C LYS A 95 -0.60 -20.21 7.01
N GLY A 96 0.56 -20.86 6.86
CA GLY A 96 1.53 -20.55 5.81
C GLY A 96 2.39 -19.34 6.14
N TRP A 97 2.75 -18.54 5.13
CA TRP A 97 3.62 -17.38 5.29
C TRP A 97 2.87 -16.16 5.82
N GLY A 98 3.48 -15.48 6.78
CA GLY A 98 3.00 -14.22 7.32
C GLY A 98 4.06 -13.12 7.24
N VAL A 99 3.64 -11.91 7.58
CA VAL A 99 4.50 -10.73 7.66
C VAL A 99 4.47 -10.19 9.09
N LYS A 100 5.64 -9.83 9.63
CA LYS A 100 5.77 -9.17 10.94
C LYS A 100 6.59 -7.89 10.83
N ALA A 101 6.33 -6.94 11.73
CA ALA A 101 7.11 -5.72 11.83
C ALA A 101 8.43 -5.97 12.57
N LYS A 102 9.53 -5.36 12.10
CA LYS A 102 10.85 -5.38 12.74
C LYS A 102 11.01 -4.32 13.83
N ARG A 103 10.06 -3.39 13.92
CA ARG A 103 9.99 -2.34 14.94
C ARG A 103 8.53 -2.05 15.31
N SER A 104 8.33 -1.32 16.40
CA SER A 104 7.03 -0.74 16.73
C SER A 104 6.54 0.17 15.61
N ILE A 105 5.24 0.11 15.31
CA ILE A 105 4.56 0.93 14.30
C ILE A 105 3.80 2.04 15.03
N GLY A 106 4.00 3.29 14.62
CA GLY A 106 3.29 4.42 15.18
C GLY A 106 1.81 4.44 14.75
N GLU A 107 0.95 5.02 15.57
CA GLU A 107 -0.45 5.23 15.18
C GLU A 107 -0.52 6.15 13.95
N GLY A 108 -1.31 5.76 12.95
CA GLY A 108 -1.49 6.54 11.71
C GLY A 108 -0.30 6.48 10.73
N GLU A 109 0.68 5.61 10.99
CA GLU A 109 1.80 5.35 10.08
C GLU A 109 1.38 4.39 8.95
N LEU A 110 1.74 4.70 7.70
CA LEU A 110 1.42 3.85 6.56
C LEU A 110 2.29 2.58 6.59
N VAL A 111 1.65 1.41 6.76
CA VAL A 111 2.36 0.12 6.82
C VAL A 111 2.90 -0.28 5.44
N ILE A 112 2.01 -0.51 4.46
CA ILE A 112 2.37 -0.86 3.09
C ILE A 112 1.13 -0.71 2.20
N GLU A 113 1.33 -0.46 0.91
CA GLU A 113 0.28 -0.53 -0.10
C GLU A 113 0.01 -1.99 -0.52
N TYR A 114 -1.27 -2.36 -0.64
CA TYR A 114 -1.66 -3.65 -1.24
C TYR A 114 -1.61 -3.51 -2.77
N VAL A 115 -0.47 -3.85 -3.35
CA VAL A 115 -0.26 -3.79 -4.80
C VAL A 115 -0.48 -5.14 -5.46
N GLY A 116 -1.06 -5.11 -6.66
CA GLY A 116 -1.38 -6.32 -7.42
C GLY A 116 -1.74 -6.01 -8.86
N GLU A 117 -2.25 -7.00 -9.56
CA GLU A 117 -2.89 -6.78 -10.85
C GLU A 117 -4.32 -6.30 -10.62
N VAL A 118 -4.68 -5.15 -11.21
CA VAL A 118 -6.06 -4.67 -11.27
C VAL A 118 -6.70 -5.27 -12.51
N ILE A 119 -7.69 -6.12 -12.27
CA ILE A 119 -8.40 -6.91 -13.28
C ILE A 119 -9.88 -6.57 -13.29
N ASP A 120 -10.55 -6.88 -14.39
CA ASP A 120 -12.01 -6.76 -14.48
C ASP A 120 -12.71 -7.97 -13.85
N ALA A 121 -14.04 -7.89 -13.79
CA ALA A 121 -14.87 -8.92 -13.17
C ALA A 121 -14.77 -10.28 -13.89
N ASP A 122 -14.67 -10.27 -15.22
CA ASP A 122 -14.59 -11.48 -16.02
C ASP A 122 -13.27 -12.22 -15.74
N SER A 123 -12.14 -11.52 -15.78
CA SER A 123 -10.82 -12.08 -15.42
C SER A 123 -10.76 -12.55 -13.97
N TRP A 124 -11.43 -11.84 -13.06
CA TRP A 124 -11.50 -12.24 -11.66
C TRP A 124 -12.22 -13.57 -11.49
N GLU A 125 -13.37 -13.75 -12.15
CA GLU A 125 -14.16 -14.98 -12.08
C GLU A 125 -13.39 -16.16 -12.70
N GLU A 126 -12.75 -15.96 -13.86
CA GLU A 126 -11.92 -16.99 -14.49
C GLU A 126 -10.77 -17.45 -13.58
N ARG A 127 -10.03 -16.50 -12.99
CA ARG A 127 -8.93 -16.83 -12.07
C ARG A 127 -9.44 -17.58 -10.85
N LYS A 128 -10.53 -17.11 -10.24
CA LYS A 128 -11.15 -17.76 -9.08
C LYS A 128 -11.58 -19.20 -9.37
N LEU A 129 -12.19 -19.45 -10.53
CA LEU A 129 -12.62 -20.80 -10.94
C LEU A 129 -11.45 -21.74 -11.23
N SER A 130 -10.29 -21.21 -11.63
CA SER A 130 -9.08 -22.01 -11.86
C SER A 130 -8.33 -22.42 -10.57
N MET A 131 -8.68 -21.84 -9.42
CA MET A 131 -7.98 -22.09 -8.15
C MET A 131 -8.40 -23.41 -7.50
N ASN A 132 -7.45 -24.11 -6.87
CA ASN A 132 -7.75 -25.26 -6.04
C ASN A 132 -8.28 -24.81 -4.68
N ARG A 133 -9.11 -25.67 -4.05
CA ARG A 133 -9.68 -25.44 -2.71
C ARG A 133 -8.66 -25.27 -1.57
N TYR A 134 -7.39 -25.55 -1.83
CA TYR A 134 -6.30 -25.47 -0.86
C TYR A 134 -5.35 -24.30 -1.14
N ASP A 135 -5.61 -23.52 -2.18
CA ASP A 135 -4.78 -22.36 -2.54
C ASP A 135 -5.13 -21.16 -1.65
N HIS A 136 -4.12 -20.33 -1.37
CA HIS A 136 -4.32 -19.05 -0.72
C HIS A 136 -4.88 -18.04 -1.72
N MET A 137 -5.91 -17.29 -1.32
CA MET A 137 -6.58 -16.29 -2.15
C MET A 137 -6.05 -14.88 -1.86
N TYR A 138 -5.80 -14.11 -2.92
CA TYR A 138 -5.20 -12.76 -2.86
C TYR A 138 -6.01 -11.71 -3.64
N PHE A 139 -7.33 -11.86 -3.70
CA PHE A 139 -8.24 -10.86 -4.28
C PHE A 139 -8.70 -9.88 -3.20
N MET A 140 -8.64 -8.57 -3.50
CA MET A 140 -9.07 -7.47 -2.63
C MET A 140 -9.96 -6.51 -3.40
#